data_AF-A0A434A4S9-F1
#
_entry.id   AF-A0A434A4S9-F1
#
_cell.length_a   1.000
_cell.length_b   1.000
_cell.length_c   1.000
_cell.angle_alpha   90.00
_cell.angle_beta   90.00
_cell.angle_gamma   90.00
#
_symmetry.space_group_name_H-M   'P 1'
#
loop_
_entity.id
_entity.type
_entity.pdbx_description
1 polymer ?
#
loop_
_entity_poly.entity_id
_entity_poly.type
_entity_poly.pdbx_seq_one_letter_code
_entity_poly.pdbx_strand_id
1 'polypeptide(L)'
;MKKVLLMLFLFIGIATQAQDKKTTEKPQIVETACGECQFGMKGNGCNLAVRIDGKAYFVDGTTIDEHGDAHAKDGFCNAIRKAEVTGKVENNRFKATSFTLVKQK
;
A
#
# COMPACT_ATOMS: atom_id res chain seq x y z
N MET A 1 -46.41 3.74 -33.57
CA MET A 1 -46.30 2.86 -32.39
C MET A 1 -45.14 1.85 -32.44
N LYS A 2 -44.57 1.49 -33.61
CA LYS A 2 -43.38 0.60 -33.70
C LYS A 2 -42.02 1.27 -33.40
N LYS A 3 -41.91 2.60 -33.55
CA LYS A 3 -40.65 3.34 -33.33
C LYS A 3 -40.37 3.75 -31.88
N VAL A 4 -41.40 3.75 -31.02
CA VAL A 4 -41.26 4.08 -29.59
C VAL A 4 -40.75 2.86 -28.81
N LEU A 5 -41.13 1.64 -29.21
CA LEU A 5 -40.65 0.41 -28.58
C LEU A 5 -39.16 0.13 -28.85
N LEU A 6 -38.60 0.73 -29.91
CA LEU A 6 -37.20 0.56 -30.29
C LEU A 6 -36.25 1.52 -29.54
N MET A 7 -36.78 2.57 -28.90
CA MET A 7 -35.97 3.51 -28.11
C MET A 7 -35.79 3.11 -26.64
N LEU A 8 -36.62 2.20 -26.11
CA LEU A 8 -36.51 1.78 -24.70
C LEU A 8 -35.37 0.75 -24.47
N PHE A 9 -34.89 0.11 -25.53
CA PHE A 9 -33.81 -0.89 -25.44
C PHE A 9 -32.39 -0.28 -25.37
N LEU A 10 -32.23 1.02 -25.60
CA LEU A 10 -30.89 1.65 -25.69
C LEU A 10 -30.34 2.15 -24.35
N PHE A 11 -31.14 2.19 -23.28
CA PHE A 11 -30.72 2.75 -21.98
C PHE A 11 -30.26 1.74 -20.94
N ILE A 12 -30.37 0.43 -21.18
CA ILE A 12 -30.04 -0.62 -20.19
C ILE A 12 -28.54 -1.02 -20.24
N GLY A 13 -27.80 -0.63 -21.28
CA GLY A 13 -26.44 -1.12 -21.53
C GLY A 13 -25.29 -0.44 -20.77
N ILE A 14 -25.54 0.59 -19.95
CA ILE A 14 -24.44 1.42 -19.38
C ILE A 14 -24.11 1.06 -17.92
N ALA A 15 -24.90 0.21 -17.25
CA ALA A 15 -24.73 -0.05 -15.81
C ALA A 15 -23.72 -1.16 -15.43
N THR A 16 -23.09 -1.85 -16.38
CA THR A 16 -22.30 -3.07 -16.07
C THR A 16 -20.78 -2.87 -15.97
N GLN A 17 -20.26 -1.66 -16.16
CA GLN A 17 -18.81 -1.38 -16.17
C GLN A 17 -18.35 -0.73 -14.84
N ALA A 18 -18.62 -1.37 -13.70
CA ALA A 18 -18.08 -0.95 -12.39
C ALA A 18 -17.54 -2.12 -11.57
N GLN A 19 -17.20 -3.23 -12.22
CA GLN A 19 -16.48 -4.31 -11.55
C GLN A 19 -15.01 -3.88 -11.46
N ASP A 20 -14.65 -3.24 -10.33
CA ASP A 20 -13.25 -3.05 -9.95
C ASP A 20 -12.52 -4.36 -10.14
N LYS A 21 -11.57 -4.37 -11.09
CA LYS A 21 -10.73 -5.53 -11.36
C LYS A 21 -9.98 -5.84 -10.07
N LYS A 22 -10.46 -6.83 -9.30
CA LYS A 22 -9.77 -7.38 -8.13
C LYS A 22 -8.44 -7.95 -8.62
N THR A 23 -7.44 -7.08 -8.68
CA THR A 23 -6.06 -7.46 -8.93
C THR A 23 -5.62 -8.07 -7.62
N THR A 24 -5.47 -9.39 -7.59
CA THR A 24 -4.99 -10.08 -6.40
C THR A 24 -3.59 -9.55 -6.08
N GLU A 25 -3.47 -8.73 -5.05
CA GLU A 25 -2.21 -8.17 -4.59
C GLU A 25 -1.31 -9.33 -4.13
N LYS A 26 -0.20 -9.54 -4.83
CA LYS A 26 0.73 -10.62 -4.51
C LYS A 26 1.65 -10.18 -3.36
N PRO A 27 1.95 -11.07 -2.39
CA PRO A 27 2.96 -10.80 -1.38
C PRO A 27 4.32 -10.52 -2.02
N GLN A 28 5.06 -9.57 -1.46
CA GLN A 28 6.42 -9.25 -1.86
C GLN A 28 7.28 -8.90 -0.64
N ILE A 29 8.56 -9.28 -0.69
CA ILE A 29 9.52 -8.91 0.36
C ILE A 29 10.20 -7.60 -0.04
N VAL A 30 10.06 -6.60 0.82
CA VAL A 30 10.57 -5.24 0.60
C VAL A 30 11.42 -4.80 1.79
N GLU A 31 12.26 -3.79 1.57
CA GLU A 31 12.88 -3.08 2.68
C GLU A 31 11.83 -2.19 3.36
N THR A 32 11.93 -2.08 4.69
CA THR A 32 11.05 -1.25 5.50
C THR A 32 11.81 -0.57 6.62
N ALA A 33 11.47 0.69 6.91
CA ALA A 33 12.11 1.50 7.94
C ALA A 33 11.27 2.76 8.24
N CYS A 34 11.78 3.63 9.10
CA CYS A 34 11.29 5.00 9.20
C CYS A 34 11.64 5.77 7.93
N GLY A 35 10.63 6.35 7.28
CA GLY A 35 10.80 7.07 6.02
C GLY A 35 11.70 8.28 6.15
N GLU A 36 11.52 9.06 7.23
CA GLU A 36 12.31 10.25 7.51
C GLU A 36 13.74 9.89 7.92
N CYS A 37 13.91 9.00 8.91
CA CYS A 37 15.22 8.72 9.49
C CYS A 37 16.13 7.88 8.58
N GLN A 38 15.57 6.87 7.91
CA GLN A 38 16.37 5.86 7.19
C GLN A 38 16.28 6.02 5.66
N PHE A 39 15.16 6.53 5.14
CA PHE A 39 14.96 6.68 3.69
C PHE A 39 15.08 8.14 3.20
N GLY A 40 15.31 9.11 4.09
CA GLY A 40 15.48 10.53 3.74
C GLY A 40 14.23 11.16 3.13
N MET A 41 13.05 10.62 3.42
CA MET A 41 11.79 11.15 2.94
C MET A 41 11.46 12.47 3.64
N LYS A 42 10.87 13.42 2.92
CA LYS A 42 10.40 14.68 3.51
C LYS A 42 9.20 14.40 4.40
N GLY A 43 9.26 14.89 5.63
CA GLY A 43 8.23 14.74 6.64
C GLY A 43 8.78 15.19 7.99
N ASN A 44 7.88 15.31 8.96
CA ASN A 44 8.24 15.57 10.35
C ASN A 44 7.55 14.48 11.18
N GLY A 45 8.31 13.50 11.66
CA GLY A 45 7.78 12.39 12.46
C GLY A 45 8.56 11.09 12.31
N CYS A 46 7.96 10.01 12.81
CA CYS A 46 8.46 8.64 12.70
C CYS A 46 7.47 7.82 11.86
N ASN A 47 7.44 8.03 10.54
CA ASN A 47 6.45 7.40 9.68
C ASN A 47 7.01 6.13 9.04
N LEU A 48 6.23 5.05 9.07
CA LEU A 48 6.61 3.78 8.46
C LEU A 48 6.67 3.95 6.94
N ALA A 49 7.72 3.40 6.33
CA ALA A 49 7.90 3.41 4.89
C ALA A 49 8.43 2.08 4.38
N VAL A 50 8.04 1.72 3.15
CA VAL A 50 8.58 0.59 2.40
C VAL A 50 9.32 1.09 1.16
N ARG A 51 10.33 0.33 0.71
CA ARG A 51 11.02 0.57 -0.56
C ARG A 51 10.68 -0.52 -1.57
N ILE A 52 9.95 -0.12 -2.61
CA ILE A 52 9.50 -1.00 -3.71
C ILE A 52 10.21 -0.52 -4.97
N ASP A 53 10.94 -1.40 -5.64
CA ASP A 53 11.71 -1.10 -6.86
C ASP A 53 12.61 0.14 -6.71
N GLY A 54 13.29 0.26 -5.56
CA GLY A 54 14.19 1.37 -5.25
C GLY A 54 13.49 2.68 -4.85
N LYS A 55 12.16 2.77 -4.96
CA LYS A 55 11.39 3.96 -4.55
C LYS A 55 10.73 3.75 -3.19
N ALA A 56 10.90 4.74 -2.30
CA ALA A 56 10.30 4.73 -0.98
C ALA A 56 8.87 5.30 -0.98
N TYR A 57 8.00 4.66 -0.21
CA TYR A 57 6.60 5.06 -0.02
C TYR A 57 6.27 4.99 1.46
N PHE A 58 5.61 6.03 1.98
CA PHE A 58 5.01 5.95 3.30
C PHE A 58 3.89 4.91 3.28
N VAL A 59 3.76 4.18 4.38
CA VAL A 59 2.78 3.11 4.55
C VAL A 59 1.52 3.68 5.18
N ASP A 60 0.37 3.28 4.63
CA ASP A 60 -0.95 3.41 5.25
C ASP A 60 -1.46 2.03 5.67
N GLY A 61 -2.26 1.97 6.73
CA GLY A 61 -2.86 0.74 7.24
C GLY A 61 -2.12 0.11 8.42
N THR A 62 -0.88 0.54 8.69
CA THR A 62 -0.16 0.24 9.93
C THR A 62 0.91 1.29 10.20
N THR A 63 1.39 1.36 11.44
CA THR A 63 2.32 2.36 11.97
C THR A 63 3.60 1.70 12.50
N ILE A 64 4.64 2.51 12.75
CA ILE A 64 5.93 2.01 13.25
C ILE A 64 5.76 1.25 14.58
N ASP A 65 5.00 1.82 15.52
CA ASP A 65 4.91 1.30 16.89
C ASP A 65 4.07 0.02 17.00
N GLU A 66 3.25 -0.30 16.00
CA GLU A 66 2.52 -1.57 15.89
C GLU A 66 3.45 -2.77 15.60
N HIS A 67 4.72 -2.51 15.31
CA HIS A 67 5.71 -3.51 14.96
C HIS A 67 6.90 -3.56 15.94
N GLY A 68 6.78 -2.88 17.08
CA GLY A 68 7.79 -2.82 18.14
C GLY A 68 8.26 -1.39 18.42
N ASP A 69 9.21 -1.25 19.36
CA ASP A 69 9.78 0.04 19.70
C ASP A 69 10.60 0.61 18.53
N ALA A 70 10.13 1.74 17.99
CA ALA A 70 10.77 2.50 16.91
C ALA A 70 12.25 2.79 17.16
N HIS A 71 12.62 3.01 18.43
CA HIS A 71 13.92 3.48 18.87
C HIS A 71 14.78 2.37 19.49
N ALA A 72 14.31 1.13 19.50
CA ALA A 72 15.15 -0.02 19.83
C ALA A 72 16.33 -0.13 18.85
N LYS A 73 17.33 -0.95 19.19
CA LYS A 73 18.50 -1.18 18.33
C LYS A 73 18.11 -1.70 16.94
N ASP A 74 17.07 -2.54 16.88
CA ASP A 74 16.44 -3.03 15.65
C ASP A 74 15.12 -2.31 15.33
N GLY A 75 14.86 -1.17 15.99
CA GLY A 75 13.71 -0.31 15.72
C GLY A 75 13.84 0.39 14.37
N PHE A 76 12.70 0.74 13.77
CA PHE A 76 12.67 1.30 12.42
C PHE A 76 13.36 2.67 12.27
N CYS A 77 13.54 3.42 13.35
CA CYS A 77 14.31 4.67 13.31
C CYS A 77 15.82 4.42 13.26
N ASN A 78 16.29 3.24 13.67
CA ASN A 78 17.70 2.89 13.78
C ASN A 78 18.17 1.85 12.76
N ALA A 79 17.26 1.09 12.16
CA ALA A 79 17.59 -0.01 11.26
C ALA A 79 16.63 -0.11 10.06
N ILE A 80 17.18 -0.47 8.91
CA ILE A 80 16.42 -0.94 7.75
C ILE A 80 16.20 -2.45 7.91
N ARG A 81 14.94 -2.87 7.83
CA ARG A 81 14.51 -4.27 7.98
C ARG A 81 13.84 -4.76 6.71
N LYS A 82 13.43 -6.03 6.70
CA LYS A 82 12.61 -6.61 5.63
C LYS A 82 11.24 -6.99 6.15
N ALA A 83 10.22 -6.73 5.35
CA ALA A 83 8.85 -7.17 5.59
C ALA A 83 8.29 -7.83 4.33
N GLU A 84 7.49 -8.88 4.53
CA GLU A 84 6.57 -9.36 3.51
C GLU A 84 5.31 -8.50 3.56
N VAL A 85 4.95 -7.88 2.44
CA VAL A 85 3.82 -6.96 2.34
C VAL A 85 2.89 -7.35 1.20
N THR A 86 1.59 -7.12 1.40
CA THR A 86 0.60 -7.03 0.32
C THR A 86 -0.04 -5.66 0.37
N GLY A 87 -0.41 -5.11 -0.79
CA GLY A 87 -0.92 -3.75 -0.87
C GLY A 87 -0.77 -3.19 -2.28
N LYS A 88 -1.11 -1.91 -2.40
CA LYS A 88 -0.98 -1.15 -3.64
C LYS A 88 -0.46 0.25 -3.37
N VAL A 89 0.29 0.78 -4.35
CA VAL A 89 0.67 2.18 -4.34
C VAL A 89 -0.47 3.00 -4.91
N GLU A 90 -1.05 3.89 -4.09
CA GLU A 90 -2.07 4.84 -4.50
C GLU A 90 -1.69 6.23 -3.98
N ASN A 91 -1.80 7.26 -4.82
CA ASN A 91 -1.48 8.65 -4.44
C ASN A 91 -0.09 8.78 -3.80
N ASN A 92 0.90 8.06 -4.32
CA ASN A 92 2.29 8.03 -3.86
C ASN A 92 2.47 7.54 -2.39
N ARG A 93 1.53 6.73 -1.90
CA ARG A 93 1.61 6.01 -0.62
C ARG A 93 1.35 4.53 -0.84
N PHE A 94 1.95 3.67 -0.04
CA PHE A 94 1.70 2.24 -0.06
C PHE A 94 0.57 1.92 0.93
N LYS A 95 -0.61 1.58 0.41
CA LYS A 95 -1.73 1.12 1.24
C LYS A 95 -1.55 -0.37 1.50
N ALA A 96 -1.11 -0.70 2.71
CA ALA A 96 -0.87 -2.09 3.09
C ALA A 96 -2.19 -2.81 3.36
N THR A 97 -2.38 -3.95 2.71
CA THR A 97 -3.39 -4.95 3.05
C THR A 97 -2.84 -5.95 4.06
N SER A 98 -1.54 -6.26 3.99
CA SER A 98 -0.81 -7.00 5.02
C SER A 98 0.61 -6.48 5.15
N PHE A 99 1.15 -6.60 6.37
CA PHE A 99 2.52 -6.25 6.68
C PHE A 99 3.05 -7.22 7.73
N THR A 100 4.09 -7.98 7.40
CA THR A 100 4.68 -8.96 8.31
C THR A 100 6.20 -8.86 8.29
N LEU A 101 6.78 -8.54 9.45
CA LEU A 101 8.22 -8.47 9.58
C LEU A 101 8.88 -9.83 9.37
N VAL A 102 9.89 -9.85 8.51
CA VAL A 102 10.73 -11.04 8.32
C VAL A 102 11.68 -11.14 9.51
N LYS A 103 11.58 -12.24 10.26
CA LYS A 103 12.49 -12.51 11.38
C LYS A 103 13.92 -12.59 10.88
N GLN A 104 14.82 -11.84 11.50
CA GLN A 104 16.26 -12.04 11.32
C GLN A 104 16.63 -13.33 12.06
N LYS A 105 17.42 -14.20 11.42
CA LYS A 105 17.95 -15.41 12.05
C LYS A 105 19.12 -15.07 12.97
#